data_AF-A0A8S0UXZ0-F1
#
_entry.id   AF-A0A8S0UXZ0-F1
#
_cell.length_a   1.000
_cell.length_b   1.000
_cell.length_c   1.000
_cell.angle_alpha   90.00
_cell.angle_beta   90.00
_cell.angle_gamma   90.00
#
_symmetry.space_group_name_H-M   'P 1'
#
loop_
_entity.id
_entity.type
_entity.pdbx_description
1 polymer ?
#
loop_
_entity_poly.entity_id
_entity_poly.type
_entity_poly.pdbx_seq_one_letter_code
_entity_poly.pdbx_strand_id
1 'polypeptide(L)'
;MQHPLFWNSEMRLSFLRDASDRVELEDRDSDSELLKALESIGKVAFGGGKWDEKMDIIFINDIGRYRRYKFDSVRDLLRVIRNKLNHFRELSKEIQGLIGPVPEGFDYYFSSRFPKLLTEVYTVISRSCAEEETFHKYFRSK
;
A
#
# COMPACT_ATOMS: atom_id res chain seq x y z
N MET A 1 6.23 -16.60 -14.28
CA MET A 1 5.09 -15.65 -14.15
C MET A 1 4.65 -15.59 -12.69
N GLN A 2 5.16 -14.64 -11.89
CA GLN A 2 4.67 -14.38 -10.54
C GLN A 2 3.67 -13.21 -10.58
N HIS A 3 2.47 -13.46 -11.10
CA HIS A 3 1.44 -12.44 -11.13
C HIS A 3 0.83 -12.28 -9.71
N PRO A 4 0.60 -11.06 -9.19
CA PRO A 4 0.07 -10.85 -7.84
C PRO A 4 -1.26 -11.54 -7.53
N LEU A 5 -2.01 -11.91 -8.58
CA LEU A 5 -3.22 -12.72 -8.49
C LEU A 5 -3.01 -14.04 -7.74
N PHE A 6 -1.82 -14.65 -7.87
CA PHE A 6 -1.49 -15.94 -7.25
C PHE A 6 -0.82 -15.81 -5.88
N TRP A 7 -0.57 -14.60 -5.41
CA TRP A 7 0.03 -14.38 -4.10
C TRP A 7 -0.97 -14.59 -2.98
N ASN A 8 -0.51 -15.19 -1.88
CA ASN A 8 -1.26 -15.22 -0.63
C ASN A 8 -1.22 -13.84 0.06
N SER A 9 -2.04 -13.64 1.09
CA SER A 9 -2.14 -12.35 1.79
C SER A 9 -0.82 -11.88 2.40
N GLU A 10 0.01 -12.80 2.91
CA GLU A 10 1.33 -12.46 3.44
C GLU A 10 2.25 -11.86 2.37
N MET A 11 2.32 -12.47 1.19
CA MET A 11 3.15 -12.00 0.10
C MET A 11 2.64 -10.67 -0.48
N ARG A 12 1.32 -10.48 -0.57
CA ARG A 12 0.71 -9.20 -0.98
C ARG A 12 1.06 -8.07 -0.02
N LEU A 13 0.88 -8.29 1.29
CA LEU A 13 1.20 -7.31 2.31
C LEU A 13 2.71 -7.02 2.37
N SER A 14 3.54 -8.05 2.25
CA SER A 14 5.00 -7.89 2.16
C SER A 14 5.38 -7.02 0.96
N PHE A 15 4.78 -7.26 -0.21
CA PHE A 15 5.04 -6.47 -1.41
C PHE A 15 4.67 -4.99 -1.22
N LEU A 16 3.47 -4.70 -0.71
CA LEU A 16 3.01 -3.33 -0.48
C LEU A 16 3.87 -2.60 0.56
N ARG A 17 4.33 -3.31 1.60
CA ARG A 17 5.27 -2.79 2.61
C ARG A 17 6.61 -2.42 1.97
N ASP A 18 7.23 -3.35 1.25
CA ASP A 18 8.54 -3.14 0.63
C ASP A 18 8.47 -2.05 -0.46
N ALA A 19 7.36 -1.97 -1.21
CA ALA A 19 7.09 -0.87 -2.14
C ALA A 19 6.97 0.48 -1.42
N SER A 20 6.26 0.54 -0.29
CA SER A 20 6.16 1.77 0.53
C SER A 20 7.54 2.22 1.00
N ASP A 21 8.37 1.30 1.52
CA ASP A 21 9.69 1.64 2.04
C ASP A 21 10.62 2.14 0.94
N ARG A 22 10.58 1.52 -0.25
CA ARG A 22 11.35 1.98 -1.41
C ARG A 22 10.95 3.37 -1.86
N VAL A 23 9.64 3.65 -1.93
CA VAL A 23 9.11 4.94 -2.39
C VAL A 23 9.44 6.07 -1.40
N GLU A 24 9.48 5.80 -0.10
CA GLU A 24 9.82 6.84 0.89
C GLU A 24 11.28 7.32 0.79
N LEU A 25 12.17 6.54 0.14
CA LEU A 25 13.54 6.98 -0.15
C LEU A 25 13.59 8.13 -1.19
N GLU A 26 12.52 8.28 -1.98
CA GLU A 26 12.40 9.30 -3.03
C GLU A 26 11.78 10.61 -2.50
N ASP A 27 11.38 10.68 -1.22
CA ASP A 27 10.61 11.81 -0.65
C ASP A 27 11.28 13.19 -0.80
N ARG A 28 12.61 13.22 -0.95
CA ARG A 28 13.39 14.44 -1.09
C ARG A 28 13.63 14.86 -2.55
N ASP A 29 13.29 14.00 -3.49
CA ASP A 29 13.50 14.24 -4.92
C ASP A 29 12.18 14.66 -5.58
N SER A 30 12.05 15.96 -5.84
CA SER A 30 10.89 16.52 -6.54
C SER A 30 10.75 16.01 -7.98
N ASP A 31 11.83 15.48 -8.56
CA ASP A 31 11.89 14.97 -9.92
C ASP A 31 11.90 13.45 -10.02
N SER A 32 11.65 12.74 -8.92
CA SER A 32 11.59 11.29 -8.90
C SER A 32 10.54 10.75 -9.89
N GLU A 33 11.02 10.10 -10.95
CA GLU A 33 10.18 9.45 -11.95
C GLU A 33 9.40 8.28 -11.36
N LEU A 34 9.92 7.64 -10.31
CA LEU A 34 9.20 6.61 -9.56
C LEU A 34 7.99 7.20 -8.84
N LEU A 35 8.15 8.32 -8.13
CA LEU A 35 7.04 8.99 -7.45
C LEU A 35 5.99 9.49 -8.45
N LYS A 36 6.43 10.10 -9.56
CA LYS A 36 5.51 10.55 -10.62
C LYS A 36 4.72 9.37 -11.20
N ALA A 37 5.38 8.26 -11.49
CA ALA A 37 4.72 7.04 -11.99
C ALA A 37 3.73 6.47 -10.96
N LEU A 38 4.11 6.43 -9.69
CA LEU A 38 3.24 5.94 -8.61
C LEU A 38 2.01 6.83 -8.39
N GLU A 39 2.16 8.15 -8.44
CA GLU A 39 1.01 9.03 -8.24
C GLU A 39 0.08 9.05 -9.47
N SER A 40 0.62 8.77 -10.67
CA SER A 40 -0.17 8.69 -11.90
C SER A 40 -1.24 7.58 -11.89
N ILE A 41 -1.03 6.52 -11.10
CA ILE A 41 -1.99 5.41 -10.99
C ILE A 41 -3.13 5.69 -10.00
N GLY A 42 -3.10 6.79 -9.24
CA GLY A 42 -4.07 7.06 -8.17
C GLY A 42 -5.53 7.03 -8.62
N LYS A 43 -5.82 7.62 -9.79
CA LYS A 43 -7.18 7.60 -10.37
C LYS A 43 -7.69 6.17 -10.58
N VAL A 44 -6.84 5.24 -11.01
CA VAL A 44 -7.22 3.85 -11.26
C VAL A 44 -7.22 3.04 -9.97
N ALA A 45 -6.19 3.19 -9.13
CA ALA A 45 -6.05 2.50 -7.85
C ALA A 45 -7.20 2.82 -6.88
N PHE A 46 -7.65 4.07 -6.85
CA PHE A 46 -8.74 4.52 -5.99
C PHE A 46 -10.11 4.39 -6.64
N GLY A 47 -10.19 4.06 -7.93
CA GLY A 47 -11.47 4.04 -8.65
C GLY A 47 -12.07 5.43 -8.83
N GLY A 48 -11.24 6.46 -9.00
CA GLY A 48 -11.62 7.84 -9.28
C GLY A 48 -11.27 8.79 -8.15
N GLY A 49 -12.11 8.81 -7.11
CA GLY A 49 -12.05 9.77 -6.00
C GLY A 49 -10.85 9.61 -5.07
N LYS A 50 -10.95 10.24 -3.89
CA LYS A 50 -9.93 10.14 -2.85
C LYS A 50 -10.07 8.83 -2.08
N TRP A 51 -8.98 8.35 -1.52
CA TRP A 51 -9.01 7.06 -0.83
C TRP A 51 -9.70 7.11 0.53
N ASP A 52 -9.80 8.27 1.18
CA ASP A 52 -10.50 8.43 2.47
C ASP A 52 -12.01 8.20 2.35
N GLU A 53 -12.60 8.51 1.20
CA GLU A 53 -14.02 8.29 0.89
C GLU A 53 -14.42 6.80 0.98
N LYS A 54 -13.45 5.89 0.92
CA LYS A 54 -13.66 4.42 1.00
C LYS A 54 -13.33 3.83 2.36
N MET A 55 -12.89 4.64 3.30
CA MET A 55 -12.41 4.21 4.60
C MET A 55 -13.40 4.59 5.69
N ASP A 56 -13.41 3.79 6.75
CA ASP A 56 -14.23 4.07 7.92
C ASP A 56 -13.76 5.35 8.61
N ILE A 57 -14.70 6.21 9.00
CA ILE A 57 -14.42 7.50 9.65
C ILE A 57 -13.57 7.32 10.91
N ILE A 58 -13.84 6.26 11.69
CA ILE A 58 -13.06 5.95 12.91
C ILE A 58 -11.60 5.66 12.57
N PHE A 59 -11.35 4.94 11.47
CA PHE A 59 -10.00 4.68 10.98
C PHE A 59 -9.30 5.95 10.49
N ILE A 60 -9.99 6.80 9.72
CA ILE A 60 -9.44 8.09 9.25
C ILE A 60 -9.07 9.00 10.42
N ASN A 61 -9.94 9.08 11.42
CA ASN A 61 -9.68 9.86 12.63
C ASN A 61 -8.50 9.31 13.44
N ASP A 62 -8.34 7.98 13.52
CA ASP A 62 -7.20 7.35 14.21
C ASP A 62 -5.87 7.69 13.52
N ILE A 63 -5.79 7.55 12.19
CA ILE A 63 -4.53 7.80 11.46
C ILE A 63 -4.18 9.29 11.44
N GLY A 64 -5.19 10.17 11.40
CA GLY A 64 -5.02 11.62 11.37
C GLY A 64 -4.46 12.24 12.65
N ARG A 65 -4.49 11.52 13.79
CA ARG A 65 -3.94 12.00 15.07
C ARG A 65 -2.43 12.20 15.04
N TYR A 66 -1.72 11.34 14.32
CA TYR A 66 -0.26 11.29 14.36
C TYR A 66 0.38 11.94 13.14
N ARG A 67 -0.30 11.91 11.98
CA ARG A 67 0.26 12.43 10.73
C ARG A 67 -0.85 12.90 9.80
N ARG A 68 -0.59 13.99 9.08
CA ARG A 68 -1.44 14.42 7.96
C ARG A 68 -1.13 13.56 6.74
N TYR A 69 -2.18 13.03 6.13
CA TYR A 69 -2.10 12.25 4.90
C TYR A 69 -2.79 13.01 3.76
N LYS A 70 -2.23 12.89 2.56
CA LYS A 70 -2.86 13.34 1.31
C LYS A 70 -3.76 12.23 0.78
N PHE A 71 -5.07 12.47 0.82
CA PHE A 71 -6.06 11.46 0.43
C PHE A 71 -6.16 11.23 -1.09
N ASP A 72 -5.46 12.02 -1.89
CA ASP A 72 -5.26 11.85 -3.31
C ASP A 72 -3.92 11.19 -3.66
N SER A 73 -3.08 10.85 -2.67
CA SER A 73 -1.75 10.26 -2.88
C SER A 73 -1.70 8.76 -2.66
N VAL A 74 -1.18 8.03 -3.65
CA VAL A 74 -0.94 6.58 -3.59
C VAL A 74 0.17 6.27 -2.61
N ARG A 75 1.25 7.07 -2.60
CA ARG A 75 2.32 6.94 -1.61
C ARG A 75 1.75 7.02 -0.20
N ASP A 76 0.93 8.02 0.09
CA ASP A 76 0.40 8.21 1.44
C ASP A 76 -0.53 7.05 1.86
N LEU A 77 -1.29 6.46 0.93
CA LEU A 77 -2.05 5.23 1.22
C LEU A 77 -1.14 4.03 1.52
N LEU A 78 -0.09 3.81 0.71
CA LEU A 78 0.91 2.76 0.97
C LEU A 78 1.57 2.95 2.32
N ARG A 79 1.86 4.20 2.69
CA ARG A 79 2.41 4.57 3.99
C ARG A 79 1.48 4.22 5.14
N VAL A 80 0.18 4.46 4.98
CA VAL A 80 -0.83 4.05 5.97
C VAL A 80 -0.82 2.52 6.13
N ILE A 81 -0.85 1.78 5.02
CA ILE A 81 -0.82 0.31 5.02
C ILE A 81 0.41 -0.19 5.75
N ARG A 82 1.61 0.28 5.39
CA ARG A 82 2.88 -0.05 6.05
C ARG A 82 2.82 0.24 7.55
N ASN A 83 2.46 1.46 7.93
CA ASN A 83 2.48 1.88 9.34
C ASN A 83 1.52 1.05 10.18
N LYS A 84 0.30 0.79 9.68
CA LYS A 84 -0.70 0.00 10.40
C LYS A 84 -0.38 -1.49 10.42
N LEU A 85 0.32 -2.00 9.42
CA LEU A 85 0.83 -3.36 9.42
C LEU A 85 1.94 -3.54 10.47
N ASN A 86 2.92 -2.63 10.50
CA ASN A 86 4.06 -2.69 11.42
C ASN A 86 3.64 -2.53 12.89
N HIS A 87 2.68 -1.65 13.15
CA HIS A 87 2.20 -1.33 14.51
C HIS A 87 0.82 -1.96 14.81
N PHE A 88 0.42 -3.02 14.11
CA PHE A 88 -0.93 -3.60 14.24
C PHE A 88 -1.29 -3.95 15.69
N ARG A 89 -0.32 -4.48 16.46
CA ARG A 89 -0.51 -4.87 17.87
C ARG A 89 -0.73 -3.68 18.81
N GLU A 90 -0.27 -2.49 18.42
CA GLU A 90 -0.38 -1.24 19.19
C GLU A 90 -1.70 -0.50 18.90
N LEU A 91 -2.45 -0.91 17.88
CA LEU A 91 -3.75 -0.32 17.55
C LEU A 91 -4.78 -0.61 18.65
N SER A 92 -5.77 0.26 18.79
CA SER A 92 -6.89 0.00 19.70
C SER A 92 -7.67 -1.27 19.29
N LYS A 93 -8.36 -1.91 20.24
CA LYS A 93 -9.16 -3.12 19.96
C LYS A 93 -10.28 -2.86 18.96
N GLU A 94 -10.83 -1.66 18.96
CA GLU A 94 -11.84 -1.22 17.97
C GLU A 94 -11.26 -1.22 16.55
N ILE A 95 -10.07 -0.62 16.36
CA ILE A 95 -9.40 -0.58 15.05
C ILE A 95 -8.91 -1.98 14.63
N GLN A 96 -8.39 -2.79 15.56
CA GLN A 96 -8.03 -4.19 15.25
C GLN A 96 -9.24 -5.01 14.81
N GLY A 97 -10.39 -4.84 15.47
CA GLY A 97 -11.64 -5.50 15.11
C GLY A 97 -12.19 -5.05 13.76
N LEU A 98 -12.03 -3.77 13.42
CA LEU A 98 -12.44 -3.20 12.14
C LEU A 98 -11.59 -3.72 10.97
N ILE A 99 -10.26 -3.74 11.12
CA ILE A 99 -9.34 -4.16 10.06
C ILE A 99 -9.30 -5.69 9.94
N GLY A 100 -9.45 -6.40 11.06
CA GLY A 100 -9.32 -7.86 11.11
C GLY A 100 -7.88 -8.32 11.35
N PRO A 101 -7.68 -9.63 11.60
CA PRO A 101 -6.38 -10.19 11.94
C PRO A 101 -5.39 -10.12 10.76
N VAL A 102 -4.09 -10.07 11.09
CA VAL A 102 -3.01 -10.15 10.10
C VAL A 102 -2.64 -11.63 9.87
N PRO A 103 -2.39 -12.08 8.62
CA PRO A 103 -2.41 -11.29 7.39
C PRO A 103 -3.77 -11.18 6.69
N GLU A 104 -4.66 -12.17 6.77
CA GLU A 104 -5.80 -12.30 5.85
C GLU A 104 -6.86 -11.20 6.02
N GLY A 105 -7.24 -10.88 7.26
CA GLY A 105 -8.22 -9.82 7.54
C GLY A 105 -7.71 -8.45 7.11
N PHE A 106 -6.46 -8.15 7.47
CA PHE A 106 -5.79 -6.91 7.09
C PHE A 106 -5.69 -6.76 5.56
N ASP A 107 -5.22 -7.80 4.85
CA ASP A 107 -5.17 -7.81 3.38
C ASP A 107 -6.57 -7.62 2.77
N TYR A 108 -7.57 -8.33 3.28
CA TYR A 108 -8.95 -8.21 2.81
C TYR A 108 -9.53 -6.81 3.02
N TYR A 109 -9.27 -6.17 4.16
CA TYR A 109 -9.78 -4.84 4.47
C TYR A 109 -9.37 -3.80 3.43
N PHE A 110 -8.10 -3.80 3.00
CA PHE A 110 -7.60 -2.89 1.97
C PHE A 110 -7.95 -3.36 0.55
N SER A 111 -7.79 -4.64 0.25
CA SER A 111 -8.03 -5.16 -1.11
C SER A 111 -9.50 -5.09 -1.53
N SER A 112 -10.45 -5.26 -0.60
CA SER A 112 -11.88 -5.06 -0.88
C SER A 112 -12.24 -3.62 -1.22
N ARG A 113 -11.54 -2.63 -0.64
CA ARG A 113 -11.75 -1.18 -0.90
C ARG A 113 -10.99 -0.69 -2.12
N PHE A 114 -9.80 -1.25 -2.36
CA PHE A 114 -8.89 -0.86 -3.43
C PHE A 114 -8.48 -2.07 -4.28
N PRO A 115 -9.41 -2.68 -5.04
CA PRO A 115 -9.16 -3.94 -5.75
C PRO A 115 -8.08 -3.85 -6.82
N LYS A 116 -7.77 -2.63 -7.31
CA LYS A 116 -6.72 -2.40 -8.32
C LYS A 116 -5.37 -2.00 -7.72
N LEU A 117 -5.31 -1.62 -6.43
CA LEU A 117 -4.10 -1.05 -5.83
C LEU A 117 -2.88 -1.95 -6.01
N LEU A 118 -3.01 -3.24 -5.66
CA LEU A 118 -1.91 -4.19 -5.74
C LEU A 118 -1.36 -4.32 -7.16
N THR A 119 -2.23 -4.48 -8.15
CA THR A 119 -1.83 -4.68 -9.56
C THR A 119 -1.21 -3.41 -10.16
N GLU A 120 -1.75 -2.23 -9.85
CA GLU A 120 -1.21 -0.95 -10.32
C GLU A 120 0.17 -0.69 -9.69
N VAL A 121 0.32 -0.87 -8.38
CA VAL A 121 1.62 -0.71 -7.69
C VAL A 121 2.63 -1.74 -8.19
N TYR A 122 2.21 -3.01 -8.38
CA TYR A 122 3.04 -4.04 -9.00
C TYR A 122 3.57 -3.60 -10.36
N THR A 123 2.73 -3.03 -11.20
CA THR A 123 3.12 -2.58 -12.54
C THR A 123 4.18 -1.48 -12.46
N VAL A 124 4.00 -0.49 -11.59
CA VAL A 124 4.98 0.59 -11.38
C VAL A 124 6.32 0.03 -10.88
N ILE A 125 6.31 -0.73 -9.79
CA ILE A 125 7.53 -1.28 -9.18
C ILE A 125 8.24 -2.25 -10.13
N SER A 126 7.51 -3.06 -10.90
CA SER A 126 8.10 -3.99 -11.87
C SER A 126 8.88 -3.28 -12.98
N ARG A 127 8.50 -2.06 -13.34
CA ARG A 127 9.17 -1.28 -14.39
C ARG A 127 10.39 -0.53 -13.88
N SER A 128 10.33 -0.04 -12.64
CA SER A 128 11.36 0.86 -12.11
C SER A 128 12.36 0.18 -11.16
N CYS A 129 11.95 -0.89 -10.49
CA CYS A 129 12.68 -1.45 -9.34
C CYS A 129 12.84 -2.98 -9.38
N ALA A 130 12.47 -3.66 -10.47
CA ALA A 130 12.50 -5.13 -10.53
C ALA A 130 13.89 -5.75 -10.37
N GLU A 131 14.94 -4.99 -10.70
CA GLU A 131 16.33 -5.41 -10.60
C GLU A 131 16.92 -5.21 -9.19
N GLU A 132 16.22 -4.50 -8.30
CA GLU A 132 16.66 -4.32 -6.92
C GLU A 132 16.44 -5.61 -6.10
N GLU A 133 17.43 -5.98 -5.28
CA GLU A 133 17.47 -7.24 -4.52
C GLU A 133 16.20 -7.46 -3.68
N THR A 134 15.71 -6.39 -3.02
CA THR A 134 14.49 -6.41 -2.21
C THR A 134 13.27 -6.96 -2.97
N PHE A 135 13.20 -6.70 -4.28
CA PHE A 135 12.06 -7.09 -5.10
C PHE A 135 12.24 -8.39 -5.90
N HIS A 136 13.43 -8.99 -5.91
CA HIS A 136 13.67 -10.23 -6.67
C HIS A 136 12.69 -11.34 -6.28
N LYS A 137 12.35 -11.45 -4.99
CA LYS A 137 11.40 -12.46 -4.48
C LYS A 137 9.97 -12.33 -5.03
N TYR A 138 9.62 -11.21 -5.65
CA TYR A 138 8.30 -10.97 -6.26
C TYR A 138 8.30 -11.11 -7.79
N PHE A 139 9.45 -10.92 -8.43
CA PHE A 139 9.53 -10.85 -9.90
C PHE A 139 10.31 -12.01 -10.52
N ARG A 140 11.30 -12.54 -9.79
CA ARG A 140 12.18 -13.61 -10.25
C ARG A 140 11.72 -14.92 -9.62
N SER A 141 11.33 -15.87 -10.47
CA SER A 141 11.34 -17.27 -10.06
C SER A 141 12.80 -17.74 -10.05
N LYS A 142 13.18 -18.50 -9.03
CA LYS A 142 14.28 -19.45 -9.17
C LYS A 142 14.01 -20.40 -10.34
#